data_AF-A0A496QSU9-F1
#
_entry.id   AF-A0A496QSU9-F1
#
_cell.length_a   1.000
_cell.length_b   1.000
_cell.length_c   1.000
_cell.angle_alpha   90.00
_cell.angle_beta   90.00
_cell.angle_gamma   90.00
#
_symmetry.space_group_name_H-M   'P 1'
#
loop_
_entity.id
_entity.type
_entity.pdbx_description
1 polymer ?
#
loop_
_entity_poly.entity_id
_entity_poly.type
_entity_poly.pdbx_seq_one_letter_code
_entity_poly.pdbx_strand_id
1 'polypeptide(L)' 'MSDFLSILNVDLIFATIRLYTPITLAAIGAAGCERAGIVNIAREGIMVVGPFIAACIAYTRANHW' A
#
# COMPACT_ATOMS: atom_id res chain seq x y z
N MET A 1 -2.35 -10.34 30.25
CA MET A 1 -1.05 -9.88 29.69
C MET A 1 -0.68 -10.67 28.44
N SER A 2 -0.83 -12.01 28.45
CA SER A 2 -0.63 -12.89 27.28
C SER A 2 -1.51 -12.53 26.07
N ASP A 3 -2.76 -12.15 26.30
CA ASP A 3 -3.72 -11.88 25.21
C ASP A 3 -3.34 -10.65 24.39
N PHE A 4 -2.71 -9.66 25.01
CA PHE A 4 -2.20 -8.48 24.31
C PHE A 4 -1.03 -8.84 23.37
N LEU A 5 -0.15 -9.74 23.82
CA LEU A 5 0.97 -10.21 23.00
C LEU A 5 0.52 -11.11 21.84
N SER A 6 -0.68 -11.72 21.93
CA SER A 6 -1.24 -12.55 20.86
C SER A 6 -1.55 -11.78 19.56
N ILE A 7 -1.71 -10.45 19.64
CA ILE A 7 -1.88 -9.58 18.47
C ILE A 7 -0.61 -9.49 17.62
N LEU A 8 0.57 -9.65 18.22
CA LEU A 8 1.84 -9.67 17.48
C LEU A 8 2.12 -11.06 16.92
N ASN A 9 1.25 -11.50 16.01
CA ASN A 9 1.38 -12.78 15.34
C ASN A 9 2.16 -12.68 14.01
N VAL A 10 2.49 -13.83 13.43
CA VAL A 10 3.26 -13.89 12.18
C VAL A 10 2.44 -13.35 10.99
N ASP A 11 1.12 -13.55 10.98
CA ASP A 11 0.24 -13.03 9.92
C ASP A 11 0.26 -11.50 9.85
N LEU A 12 0.36 -10.82 11.00
CA LEU A 12 0.50 -9.37 11.09
C LEU A 12 1.80 -8.91 10.42
N ILE A 13 2.90 -9.62 10.63
CA ILE A 13 4.19 -9.31 10.00
C ILE A 13 4.09 -9.48 8.48
N PHE A 14 3.49 -10.58 8.01
CA PHE A 14 3.29 -10.81 6.57
C PHE A 14 2.38 -9.75 5.93
N ALA A 15 1.27 -9.41 6.59
CA ALA A 15 0.36 -8.36 6.13
C ALA A 15 1.06 -7.00 6.07
N THR A 16 1.90 -6.69 7.08
CA THR A 16 2.69 -5.46 7.13
C THR A 16 3.60 -5.35 5.93
N ILE A 17 4.41 -6.37 5.65
CA ILE A 17 5.36 -6.35 4.53
C ILE A 17 4.62 -6.19 3.19
N ARG A 18 3.52 -6.93 2.98
CA ARG A 18 2.75 -6.87 1.74
C ARG A 18 2.17 -5.47 1.49
N LEU A 19 1.66 -4.81 2.53
CA LEU A 19 1.08 -3.47 2.43
C LEU A 19 2.16 -2.38 2.31
N TYR A 20 3.27 -2.52 3.04
CA TYR A 20 4.34 -1.51 3.03
C TYR A 20 5.14 -1.52 1.74
N THR A 21 5.36 -2.68 1.11
CA THR A 21 6.20 -2.82 -0.09
C THR A 21 5.86 -1.81 -1.20
N PRO A 22 4.61 -1.71 -1.69
CA PRO A 22 4.26 -0.73 -2.72
C PRO A 22 4.35 0.73 -2.22
N ILE A 23 4.04 0.98 -0.94
CA ILE A 23 4.12 2.32 -0.33
C ILE A 23 5.58 2.79 -0.27
N THR A 24 6.51 1.92 0.14
CA THR A 24 7.95 2.23 0.18
C THR A 24 8.52 2.43 -1.22
N LEU A 25 8.10 1.66 -2.22
CA LEU A 25 8.50 1.94 -3.61
C LEU A 25 8.04 3.33 -4.06
N ALA A 26 6.78 3.68 -3.79
CA ALA A 26 6.26 5.02 -4.07
C ALA A 26 6.97 6.11 -3.25
N ALA A 27 7.40 5.81 -2.02
CA ALA A 27 8.23 6.66 -1.14
C ALA A 27 9.53 7.07 -1.83
N ILE A 28 10.28 6.07 -2.30
CA ILE A 28 11.58 6.25 -2.95
C ILE A 28 11.45 7.08 -4.23
N GLY A 29 10.45 6.80 -5.06
CA GLY A 29 10.23 7.53 -6.30
C GLY A 29 10.01 9.04 -6.10
N ALA A 30 9.21 9.43 -5.11
CA ALA A 30 8.99 10.85 -4.86
C ALA A 30 10.14 11.54 -4.14
N ALA A 31 10.86 10.83 -3.25
CA ALA A 31 12.09 11.37 -2.67
C ALA A 31 13.11 11.72 -3.77
N GLY A 32 13.14 10.94 -4.87
CA GLY A 32 13.89 11.28 -6.08
C GLY A 32 13.42 12.57 -6.75
N CYS A 33 12.11 12.74 -6.95
CA CYS A 33 11.53 13.95 -7.54
C CYS A 33 11.79 15.20 -6.68
N GLU A 34 11.63 15.10 -5.36
CA GLU A 34 11.91 16.16 -4.40
C GLU A 34 13.37 16.62 -4.50
N ARG A 35 14.31 15.69 -4.59
CA ARG A 35 15.74 16.00 -4.80
C ARG A 35 16.04 16.65 -6.14
N ALA A 36 15.25 16.36 -7.17
CA ALA A 36 15.37 16.97 -8.49
C ALA A 36 14.67 18.35 -8.59
N GLY A 37 14.00 18.80 -7.51
CA GLY A 37 13.18 20.02 -7.54
C GLY A 37 11.92 19.89 -8.39
N ILE A 38 11.48 18.65 -8.68
CA ILE A 38 10.31 18.36 -9.51
C ILE A 38 9.15 17.99 -8.59
N VAL A 39 8.05 18.74 -8.67
CA VAL A 39 6.81 18.39 -7.97
C VAL A 39 6.13 17.23 -8.69
N ASN A 40 6.03 16.06 -8.04
CA ASN A 40 5.39 14.89 -8.62
C ASN A 40 3.89 14.83 -8.28
N ILE A 41 3.06 15.45 -9.12
CA ILE A 41 1.59 15.39 -9.01
C ILE A 41 1.03 14.01 -9.38
N ALA A 42 1.73 13.26 -10.24
CA ALA A 42 1.26 11.95 -10.71
C ALA A 42 1.26 10.88 -9.60
N ARG A 43 2.07 11.04 -8.56
CA ARG A 43 2.21 10.08 -7.45
C ARG A 43 0.88 9.76 -6.78
N GLU A 44 0.09 10.79 -6.50
CA GLU A 44 -1.18 10.66 -5.78
C GLU A 44 -2.20 9.88 -6.62
N GLY A 45 -2.24 10.15 -7.93
CA GLY A 45 -3.05 9.38 -8.88
C GLY A 45 -2.62 7.90 -8.96
N ILE A 46 -1.33 7.63 -9.11
CA ILE A 46 -0.80 6.27 -9.23
C ILE A 46 -1.11 5.42 -7.98
N MET A 47 -1.06 6.01 -6.78
CA MET A 47 -1.39 5.30 -5.54
C MET A 47 -2.88 4.97 -5.40
N VAL A 48 -3.78 5.74 -6.03
CA VAL A 48 -5.24 5.50 -5.99
C VAL A 48 -5.71 4.55 -7.10
N VAL A 49 -5.02 4.52 -8.24
CA VAL A 49 -5.36 3.62 -9.37
C VAL A 49 -5.35 2.14 -8.95
N GLY A 50 -4.39 1.72 -8.12
CA GLY A 50 -4.32 0.34 -7.61
C GLY A 50 -5.56 -0.09 -6.82
N PRO A 51 -5.91 0.59 -5.71
CA PRO A 51 -7.13 0.34 -4.95
C PRO A 51 -8.40 0.42 -5.80
N PHE A 52 -8.48 1.37 -6.73
CA PHE A 52 -9.61 1.52 -7.64
C PHE A 52 -9.81 0.29 -8.53
N ILE A 53 -8.74 -0.18 -9.19
CA ILE A 53 -8.81 -1.38 -10.04
C ILE A 53 -9.15 -2.62 -9.21
N ALA A 54 -8.56 -2.76 -8.01
CA ALA A 54 -8.88 -3.85 -7.09
C ALA A 54 -10.38 -3.85 -6.71
N ALA A 55 -10.94 -2.68 -6.40
CA ALA A 55 -12.37 -2.52 -6.10
C ALA A 55 -13.27 -2.86 -7.31
N CYS A 56 -12.92 -2.41 -8.51
CA CYS A 56 -13.64 -2.76 -9.74
C CYS A 56 -13.65 -4.27 -9.99
N ILE A 57 -12.49 -4.93 -9.85
CA ILE A 57 -12.38 -6.39 -10.02
C ILE A 57 -13.22 -7.11 -8.96
N ALA A 58 -13.09 -6.72 -7.68
CA ALA A 58 -13.86 -7.28 -6.58
C ALA A 58 -15.38 -7.18 -6.82
N TYR A 59 -15.84 -6.01 -7.29
CA TYR A 59 -17.23 -5.78 -7.67
C TYR A 59 -17.71 -6.73 -8.77
N THR A 60 -16.94 -6.88 -9.86
CA THR A 60 -17.32 -7.78 -10.97
C THR A 60 -17.28 -9.25 -10.60
N ARG A 61 -16.42 -9.65 -9.64
CA ARG A 61 -16.25 -11.04 -9.22
C ARG A 61 -17.19 -11.44 -8.09
N ALA A 62 -18.01 -10.52 -7.56
CA ALA A 62 -18.79 -10.70 -6.33
C ALA A 62 -17.95 -11.29 -5.18
N ASN A 63 -16.66 -10.97 -5.15
CA ASN A 63 -15.70 -11.52 -4.20
C ASN A 63 -14.93 -10.35 -3.60
N HIS A 64 -15.05 -10.20 -2.28
CA HIS A 64 -14.64 -8.99 -1.56
C HIS A 64 -13.16 -9.08 -1.12
N TRP A 65 -12.50 -10.16 -1.56
CA TRP A 65 -11.18 -10.67 -1.20
C TRP A 65 -10.63 -11.42 -2.41
#